data_AF-A0A7K2MPG6-F1
#
_entry.id   AF-A0A7K2MPG6-F1
#
_cell.length_a   1.000
_cell.length_b   1.000
_cell.length_c   1.000
_cell.angle_alpha   90.00
_cell.angle_beta   90.00
_cell.angle_gamma   90.00
#
_symmetry.space_group_name_H-M   'P 1'
#
loop_
_entity.id
_entity.type
_entity.pdbx_description
1 polymer ?
#
loop_
_entity_poly.entity_id
_entity_poly.type
_entity_poly.pdbx_seq_one_letter_code
_entity_poly.pdbx_strand_id
1 'polypeptide(L)'
;PGPLFRPWWRLHADSPFPVADAYRLGVRVVLPNAAETMRRYPQFAAGLPFPFGSLHVPLSGASRAYGVLTVLRPAAPHAADVLEGADRLAGLAQDLGAALERLEADADA
;
A
#
# COMPACT_ATOMS: atom_id res chain seq x y z
N PRO A 1 1.25 -14.24 5.80
CA PRO A 1 0.73 -13.14 6.66
C PRO A 1 0.29 -13.71 8.02
N GLY A 2 0.33 -12.91 9.09
CA GLY A 2 -0.24 -13.33 10.39
C GLY A 2 -1.77 -13.53 10.31
N PRO A 3 -2.37 -14.29 11.24
CA PRO A 3 -3.81 -14.62 11.23
C PRO A 3 -4.72 -13.39 11.14
N LEU A 4 -4.30 -12.29 11.77
CA LEU A 4 -4.99 -11.01 11.80
C LEU A 4 -5.29 -10.44 10.41
N PHE A 5 -4.38 -10.59 9.45
CA PHE A 5 -4.53 -10.00 8.10
C PHE A 5 -5.01 -11.01 7.06
N ARG A 6 -5.33 -12.23 7.47
CA ARG A 6 -5.78 -13.30 6.56
C ARG A 6 -7.04 -12.94 5.75
N PRO A 7 -8.03 -12.19 6.28
CA PRO A 7 -9.19 -11.76 5.48
C PRO A 7 -8.85 -10.84 4.30
N TRP A 8 -7.69 -10.18 4.33
CA TRP A 8 -7.18 -9.32 3.25
C TRP A 8 -6.05 -9.98 2.49
N TRP A 9 -5.98 -11.31 2.51
CA TRP A 9 -5.05 -12.07 1.71
C TRP A 9 -5.68 -12.40 0.35
N ARG A 10 -4.89 -12.32 -0.73
CA ARG A 10 -5.36 -12.53 -2.12
C ARG A 10 -6.50 -11.59 -2.53
N LEU A 11 -6.34 -10.31 -2.23
CA LEU A 11 -7.25 -9.26 -2.69
C LEU A 11 -7.25 -9.17 -4.21
N HIS A 12 -8.41 -8.87 -4.79
CA HIS A 12 -8.51 -8.60 -6.22
C HIS A 12 -7.90 -7.23 -6.53
N ALA A 13 -7.21 -7.11 -7.66
CA ALA A 13 -6.60 -5.84 -8.09
C ALA A 13 -7.63 -4.75 -8.38
N ASP A 14 -8.89 -5.14 -8.66
CA ASP A 14 -10.01 -4.21 -8.87
C ASP A 14 -10.87 -3.99 -7.62
N SER A 15 -10.47 -4.53 -6.46
CA SER A 15 -11.18 -4.24 -5.21
C SER A 15 -11.10 -2.73 -4.91
N PRO A 16 -12.15 -2.11 -4.36
CA PRO A 16 -12.14 -0.69 -3.98
C PRO A 16 -11.39 -0.49 -2.66
N PHE A 17 -10.16 -1.01 -2.58
CA PHE A 17 -9.30 -1.05 -1.40
C PHE A 17 -8.05 -0.21 -1.66
N PRO A 18 -7.47 0.41 -0.62
CA PRO A 18 -6.39 1.36 -0.82
C PRO A 18 -5.14 0.74 -1.44
N VAL A 19 -4.87 -0.53 -1.14
CA VAL A 19 -3.77 -1.29 -1.77
C VAL A 19 -4.01 -1.55 -3.26
N ALA A 20 -5.25 -1.81 -3.66
CA ALA A 20 -5.63 -2.07 -5.04
C ALA A 20 -5.59 -0.79 -5.88
N ASP A 21 -6.05 0.34 -5.34
CA ASP A 21 -5.91 1.65 -5.99
C ASP A 21 -4.44 2.07 -6.13
N ALA A 22 -3.63 1.90 -5.07
CA ALA A 22 -2.20 2.21 -5.14
C ALA A 22 -1.50 1.38 -6.23
N TYR A 23 -1.87 0.10 -6.36
CA TYR A 23 -1.36 -0.79 -7.39
C TYR A 23 -1.77 -0.34 -8.80
N ARG A 24 -3.07 -0.18 -9.04
CA ARG A 24 -3.64 0.06 -10.37
C ARG A 24 -3.33 1.46 -10.90
N LEU A 25 -3.31 2.45 -10.02
CA LEU A 25 -3.12 3.85 -10.40
C LEU A 25 -1.65 4.28 -10.30
N GLY A 26 -0.78 3.47 -9.69
CA GLY A 26 0.62 3.84 -9.48
C GLY A 26 0.77 5.06 -8.57
N VAL A 27 -0.18 5.30 -7.66
CA VAL A 27 -0.18 6.46 -6.76
C VAL A 27 0.02 6.04 -5.31
N ARG A 28 0.72 6.89 -4.55
CA ARG A 28 0.80 6.74 -3.09
C ARG A 28 -0.56 7.06 -2.46
N VAL A 29 -1.05 6.16 -1.62
CA VAL A 29 -2.27 6.37 -0.82
C VAL A 29 -1.90 6.48 0.66
N VAL A 30 -2.39 7.53 1.30
CA VAL A 30 -2.14 7.84 2.71
C VAL A 30 -3.47 7.96 3.43
N LEU A 31 -3.63 7.20 4.51
CA LEU A 31 -4.83 7.14 5.34
C LEU A 31 -4.41 7.32 6.80
N PRO A 32 -4.57 8.50 7.41
CA PRO A 32 -3.99 8.73 8.72
C PRO A 32 -4.72 8.04 9.87
N ASN A 33 -6.00 7.73 9.70
CA ASN A 33 -6.84 7.16 10.74
C ASN A 33 -8.08 6.47 10.13
N ALA A 34 -8.86 5.83 11.01
CA ALA A 34 -10.07 5.12 10.61
C ALA A 34 -11.15 6.03 10.00
N ALA A 35 -11.23 7.31 10.39
CA ALA A 35 -12.23 8.23 9.84
C ALA A 35 -11.93 8.56 8.36
N GLU A 36 -10.66 8.84 8.05
CA GLU A 36 -10.21 9.04 6.66
C GLU A 36 -10.36 7.77 5.83
N THR A 37 -10.06 6.61 6.43
CA THR A 37 -10.28 5.30 5.79
C THR A 37 -11.75 5.04 5.51
N MET A 38 -12.65 5.33 6.46
CA MET A 38 -14.10 5.19 6.28
C MET A 38 -14.62 6.13 5.19
N ARG A 39 -14.14 7.38 5.14
CA ARG A 39 -14.57 8.36 4.12
C ARG A 39 -14.22 7.92 2.71
N ARG A 40 -13.02 7.35 2.51
CA ARG A 40 -12.48 7.03 1.17
C ARG A 40 -12.70 5.57 0.75
N TYR A 41 -12.67 4.66 1.71
CA TYR A 41 -12.65 3.21 1.49
C TYR A 41 -13.58 2.48 2.49
N PRO A 42 -14.90 2.75 2.48
CA PRO A 42 -15.83 2.24 3.49
C PRO A 42 -15.88 0.71 3.54
N GLN A 43 -15.76 0.03 2.39
CA GLN A 43 -15.76 -1.44 2.31
C GLN A 43 -14.52 -2.05 2.98
N PHE A 44 -13.36 -1.39 2.83
CA PHE A 44 -12.14 -1.78 3.52
C PHE A 44 -12.27 -1.50 5.02
N ALA A 45 -12.76 -0.30 5.38
CA ALA A 45 -12.92 0.15 6.76
C ALA A 45 -13.83 -0.78 7.58
N ALA A 46 -14.92 -1.27 6.98
CA ALA A 46 -15.89 -2.14 7.65
C ALA A 46 -15.29 -3.46 8.15
N GLY A 47 -14.22 -3.93 7.53
CA GLY A 47 -13.57 -5.17 7.95
C GLY A 47 -12.45 -4.96 8.96
N LEU A 48 -11.95 -3.73 9.18
CA LEU A 48 -10.68 -3.54 9.87
C LEU A 48 -10.69 -4.09 11.30
N PRO A 49 -9.61 -4.77 11.72
CA PRO A 49 -9.57 -5.39 13.04
C PRO A 49 -9.48 -4.35 14.18
N PHE A 50 -8.96 -3.16 13.88
CA PHE A 50 -8.83 -2.04 14.80
C PHE A 50 -8.48 -0.76 14.02
N PRO A 51 -8.62 0.43 14.63
CA PRO A 51 -8.20 1.69 14.01
C PRO A 51 -6.67 1.78 13.85
N PHE A 52 -6.21 2.16 12.66
CA PHE A 52 -4.80 2.46 12.38
C PHE A 52 -4.67 3.51 11.27
N GLY A 53 -3.48 4.10 11.16
CA GLY A 53 -3.05 4.80 9.97
C GLY A 53 -2.29 3.87 9.01
N SER A 54 -2.33 4.13 7.72
CA SER A 54 -1.59 3.36 6.73
C SER A 54 -1.02 4.22 5.59
N LEU A 55 0.12 3.75 5.09
CA LEU A 55 0.76 4.20 3.87
C LEU A 55 0.77 3.04 2.88
N HIS A 56 0.34 3.28 1.64
CA HIS A 56 0.41 2.33 0.54
C HIS A 56 1.20 2.95 -0.60
N VAL A 57 2.33 2.34 -0.94
CA VAL A 57 3.28 2.85 -1.93
C VAL A 57 3.48 1.80 -3.02
N PRO A 58 3.27 2.13 -4.30
CA PRO A 58 3.44 1.18 -5.39
C PRO A 58 4.91 0.76 -5.55
N LEU A 59 5.11 -0.52 -5.87
CA LEU A 59 6.39 -1.09 -6.30
C LEU A 59 6.44 -1.06 -7.82
N SER A 60 6.79 0.09 -8.39
CA SER A 60 6.80 0.28 -9.84
C SER A 60 8.20 0.07 -10.41
N GLY A 61 8.31 -0.82 -11.41
CA GLY A 61 9.41 -0.78 -12.36
C GLY A 61 9.11 0.20 -13.50
N ALA A 62 9.98 0.28 -14.50
CA ALA A 62 9.81 1.13 -15.66
C ALA A 62 8.61 0.70 -16.52
N SER A 63 8.38 -0.61 -16.64
CA SER A 63 7.37 -1.19 -17.52
C SER A 63 6.04 -1.54 -16.83
N ARG A 64 6.04 -1.84 -15.53
CA ARG A 64 4.85 -2.29 -14.79
C ARG A 64 4.92 -2.08 -13.27
N ALA A 65 3.77 -2.20 -12.61
CA ALA A 65 3.70 -2.36 -11.15
C ALA A 65 3.84 -3.83 -10.74
N TYR A 66 4.73 -4.11 -9.80
CA TYR A 66 4.95 -5.44 -9.23
C TYR A 66 4.11 -5.71 -7.98
N GLY A 67 3.63 -4.65 -7.32
CA GLY A 67 2.86 -4.76 -6.09
C GLY A 67 2.80 -3.45 -5.33
N VAL A 68 2.53 -3.52 -4.04
CA VAL A 68 2.42 -2.35 -3.15
C VAL A 68 3.04 -2.67 -1.80
N LEU A 69 3.91 -1.78 -1.34
CA LEU A 69 4.42 -1.79 0.02
C LEU A 69 3.44 -1.06 0.94
N THR A 70 2.95 -1.77 1.95
CA THR A 70 2.01 -1.24 2.94
C THR A 70 2.67 -1.14 4.31
N VAL A 71 2.63 0.04 4.92
CA VAL A 71 3.09 0.27 6.29
C VAL A 71 1.89 0.67 7.15
N LEU A 72 1.73 -0.03 8.27
CA LEU A 72 0.74 0.30 9.29
C LEU A 72 1.40 1.17 10.37
N ARG A 73 0.68 2.19 10.79
CA ARG A 73 1.09 3.14 11.83
C ARG A 73 -0.02 3.30 12.86
N PRO A 74 0.32 3.74 14.09
CA PRO A 74 -0.70 4.24 15.01
C PRO A 74 -1.61 5.26 14.31
N ALA A 75 -2.91 5.21 14.61
CA ALA A 75 -3.83 6.22 14.10
C ALA A 75 -3.40 7.60 14.60
N ALA A 76 -3.33 8.56 13.70
CA ALA A 76 -2.90 9.91 14.02
C ALA A 76 -4.01 10.94 13.77
N PRO A 77 -4.06 12.02 14.56
CA PRO A 77 -4.99 13.11 14.33
C PRO A 77 -4.68 13.88 13.04
N HIS A 78 -3.40 13.97 12.63
CA HIS A 78 -2.99 14.69 11.43
C HIS A 78 -2.35 13.77 10.39
N ALA A 79 -2.59 14.09 9.11
CA ALA A 79 -1.99 13.35 7.99
C ALA A 79 -0.45 13.40 7.97
N ALA A 80 0.13 14.51 8.44
CA ALA A 80 1.56 14.71 8.51
C ALA A 80 2.27 13.66 9.37
N ASP A 81 1.64 13.23 10.47
CA ASP A 81 2.19 12.25 11.40
C ASP A 81 2.33 10.86 10.75
N VAL A 82 1.41 10.52 9.84
CA VAL A 82 1.49 9.26 9.07
C VAL A 82 2.46 9.39 7.89
N LEU A 83 2.65 10.60 7.37
CA LEU A 83 3.60 10.90 6.30
C LEU A 83 5.06 10.88 6.75
N GLU A 84 5.35 10.79 8.05
CA GLU A 84 6.72 10.69 8.54
C GLU A 84 7.44 9.49 7.90
N GLY A 85 8.54 9.80 7.18
CA GLY A 85 9.33 8.82 6.44
C GLY A 85 8.68 8.30 5.14
N ALA A 86 7.57 8.87 4.69
CA ALA A 86 6.88 8.43 3.47
C ALA A 86 7.72 8.58 2.20
N ASP A 87 8.60 9.58 2.13
CA ASP A 87 9.49 9.76 0.97
C ASP A 87 10.64 8.76 0.99
N ARG A 88 11.16 8.41 2.18
CA ARG A 88 12.10 7.29 2.34
C ARG A 88 11.45 5.97 1.92
N LEU A 89 10.20 5.75 2.32
CA LEU A 89 9.43 4.58 1.90
C LEU A 89 9.22 4.54 0.38
N ALA A 90 8.97 5.70 -0.24
CA ALA A 90 8.85 5.82 -1.69
C ALA A 90 10.17 5.45 -2.39
N GLY A 91 11.31 5.94 -1.92
CA GLY A 91 12.62 5.56 -2.47
C GLY A 91 12.86 4.05 -2.36
N LEU A 92 12.61 3.46 -1.19
CA LEU A 92 12.75 2.00 -1.00
C LEU A 92 11.82 1.19 -1.91
N ALA A 93 10.59 1.67 -2.12
CA ALA A 93 9.64 1.03 -3.01
C ALA A 93 10.09 1.09 -4.49
N GLN A 94 10.68 2.21 -4.91
CA GLN A 94 11.26 2.37 -6.25
C GLN A 94 12.47 1.45 -6.44
N ASP A 95 13.40 1.44 -5.49
CA ASP A 95 14.58 0.57 -5.53
C ASP A 95 14.19 -0.91 -5.61
N LEU A 96 13.17 -1.30 -4.83
CA LEU A 96 12.64 -2.67 -4.85
C LEU A 96 11.94 -2.98 -6.18
N GLY A 97 11.16 -2.05 -6.74
CA GLY A 97 10.53 -2.20 -8.06
C GLY A 97 11.58 -2.42 -9.15
N ALA A 98 12.63 -1.61 -9.17
CA ALA A 98 13.74 -1.73 -10.12
C ALA A 98 14.53 -3.04 -9.93
N ALA A 99 14.67 -3.53 -8.70
CA ALA A 99 15.30 -4.82 -8.43
C ALA A 99 14.45 -6.00 -8.96
N LEU A 100 13.14 -5.96 -8.77
CA LEU A 100 12.22 -6.97 -9.28
C LEU A 100 12.21 -7.01 -10.81
N GLU A 101 12.25 -5.85 -11.47
CA GLU A 101 12.32 -5.76 -12.93
C GLU A 101 13.60 -6.36 -13.50
N ARG A 102 14.76 -6.12 -12.86
CA ARG A 102 16.01 -6.77 -13.27
C ARG A 102 15.96 -8.29 -13.12
N LEU A 103 15.40 -8.79 -12.02
CA LEU A 103 15.26 -10.23 -11.80
C LEU A 103 14.32 -10.91 -12.81
N GLU A 104 13.27 -10.22 -13.25
CA GLU A 104 12.40 -10.70 -14.31
C GLU A 104 13.12 -10.72 -15.67
N ALA A 105 13.83 -9.65 -16.01
CA ALA A 105 14.61 -9.59 -17.25
C ALA A 105 15.69 -10.69 -17.33
N ASP A 106 16.35 -10.98 -16.20
CA ASP A 106 17.35 -12.05 -16.11
C ASP A 106 16.71 -13.46 -16.21
N ALA A 107 15.44 -13.62 -15.83
CA ALA A 107 14.72 -14.89 -15.93
C ALA A 107 14.21 -15.18 -17.35
N ASP A 108 13.98 -14.12 -18.13
CA ASP A 108 13.53 -14.20 -19.52
C ASP A 108 14.70 -14.34 -20.54
N ALA A 109 15.94 -14.24 -20.08
CA ALA A 109 17.18 -14.32 -20.88
C ALA A 109 17.75 -15.74 -20.98
#